data_AF-A0A7S1AAA1-F1
#
_entry.id   AF-A0A7S1AAA1-F1
#
_cell.length_a   1.000
_cell.length_b   1.000
_cell.length_c   1.000
_cell.angle_alpha   90.00
_cell.angle_beta   90.00
_cell.angle_gamma   90.00
#
_symmetry.space_group_name_H-M   'P 1'
#
loop_
_entity.id
_entity.type
_entity.pdbx_description
1 polymer ?
#
loop_
_entity_poly.entity_id
_entity_poly.type
_entity_poly.pdbx_seq_one_letter_code
_entity_poly.pdbx_strand_id
1 'polypeptide(L)'
;DATLILLPAGLCDSSGDSDSHSCLSDGAQQTMESDLSTFVSKNVIYPGRDQKSNKPGSNVLFVRQYQIKTDLWNRLFFCESMTTISGTWKIVKDSTSCYLESGSSSVSV
;
A
#
# COMPACT_ATOMS: atom_id res chain seq x y z
N ASP A 1 8.84 -2.36 12.37
CA ASP A 1 8.49 -1.10 11.67
C ASP A 1 7.86 -1.38 10.33
N ALA A 2 6.91 -0.53 9.92
CA ALA A 2 6.15 -0.67 8.68
C ALA A 2 6.01 0.70 8.00
N THR A 3 6.03 0.69 6.67
CA THR A 3 5.63 1.82 5.84
C THR A 3 4.12 1.77 5.66
N LEU A 4 3.45 2.91 5.80
CA LEU A 4 1.99 3.00 5.79
C LEU A 4 1.52 3.67 4.50
N ILE A 5 0.52 3.08 3.86
CA ILE A 5 -0.25 3.71 2.78
C ILE A 5 -1.57 4.14 3.38
N LEU A 6 -1.70 5.44 3.65
CA LEU A 6 -2.95 6.00 4.17
C LEU A 6 -3.92 6.27 3.03
N LEU A 7 -5.05 5.57 3.03
CA LEU A 7 -6.13 5.81 2.08
C LEU A 7 -6.91 7.07 2.46
N PRO A 8 -7.45 7.82 1.48
CA PRO A 8 -8.46 8.84 1.73
C PRO A 8 -9.63 8.25 2.54
N ALA A 9 -10.18 9.04 3.46
CA ALA A 9 -11.33 8.63 4.26
C ALA A 9 -12.62 8.65 3.41
N GLY A 10 -13.42 7.59 3.51
CA GLY A 10 -14.65 7.48 2.75
C GLY A 10 -14.38 7.38 1.25
N LEU A 11 -13.37 6.59 0.89
CA LEU A 11 -12.93 6.38 -0.48
C LEU A 11 -13.90 5.49 -1.26
N CYS A 12 -14.32 4.37 -0.68
CA CYS A 12 -15.25 3.42 -1.31
C CYS A 12 -16.71 3.71 -0.97
N ASP A 13 -16.95 4.23 0.22
CA ASP A 13 -18.26 4.54 0.77
C ASP A 13 -18.19 5.81 1.64
N SER A 14 -19.28 6.26 2.25
CA SER A 14 -19.25 7.47 3.08
C SER A 14 -18.65 7.27 4.49
N SER A 15 -18.55 6.04 4.97
CA SER A 15 -18.14 5.69 6.33
C SER A 15 -16.70 5.19 6.45
N GLY A 16 -16.02 4.91 5.34
CA GLY A 16 -14.65 4.43 5.23
C GLY A 16 -14.41 2.98 5.69
N ASP A 17 -15.46 2.23 6.01
CA ASP A 17 -15.34 0.86 6.53
C ASP A 17 -15.09 -0.18 5.44
N SER A 18 -15.34 0.13 4.17
CA SER A 18 -14.95 -0.70 3.02
C SER A 18 -13.74 -0.17 2.25
N ASP A 19 -13.12 0.93 2.69
CA ASP A 19 -11.98 1.57 2.00
C ASP A 19 -10.85 0.57 1.71
N SER A 20 -10.52 0.48 0.42
CA SER A 20 -9.51 -0.41 -0.19
C SER A 20 -8.79 0.35 -1.30
N HIS A 21 -7.58 -0.10 -1.65
CA HIS A 21 -6.84 0.48 -2.78
C HIS A 21 -7.63 0.41 -4.10
N SER A 22 -8.57 -0.54 -4.22
CA SER A 22 -9.37 -0.77 -5.43
C SER A 22 -10.32 0.38 -5.78
N CYS A 23 -10.67 1.22 -4.82
CA CYS A 23 -11.55 2.39 -5.03
C CYS A 23 -10.77 3.66 -5.40
N LEU A 24 -9.44 3.62 -5.43
CA LEU A 24 -8.64 4.75 -5.89
C LEU A 24 -8.87 4.99 -7.38
N SER A 25 -9.04 6.26 -7.77
CA SER A 25 -9.04 6.63 -9.19
C SER A 25 -7.69 6.30 -9.84
N ASP A 26 -7.68 6.13 -11.17
CA ASP A 26 -6.45 5.83 -11.92
C ASP A 26 -5.32 6.83 -11.65
N GLY A 27 -5.65 8.12 -11.58
CA GLY A 27 -4.67 9.16 -11.26
C GLY A 27 -4.10 9.05 -9.82
N ALA A 28 -4.94 8.66 -8.86
CA ALA A 28 -4.49 8.40 -7.50
C ALA A 28 -3.64 7.12 -7.41
N GLN A 29 -3.98 6.09 -8.18
CA GLN A 29 -3.17 4.88 -8.27
C GLN A 29 -1.79 5.15 -8.91
N GLN A 30 -1.73 5.97 -9.96
CA GLN A 30 -0.47 6.42 -10.55
C GLN A 30 0.39 7.21 -9.56
N THR A 31 -0.24 8.10 -8.79
CA THR A 31 0.46 8.88 -7.75
C THR A 31 1.04 7.95 -6.68
N MET A 32 0.23 7.02 -6.17
CA MET A 32 0.67 6.01 -5.21
C MET A 32 1.84 5.17 -5.74
N GLU A 33 1.81 4.78 -7.02
CA GLU A 33 2.91 4.04 -7.66
C GLU A 33 4.20 4.88 -7.75
N SER A 34 4.10 6.16 -8.10
CA SER A 34 5.21 7.10 -8.12
C SER A 34 5.83 7.28 -6.73
N ASP A 35 4.99 7.37 -5.70
CA ASP A 35 5.43 7.48 -4.31
C ASP A 35 6.15 6.22 -3.83
N LEU A 36 5.63 5.03 -4.17
CA LEU A 36 6.30 3.76 -3.89
C LEU A 36 7.68 3.69 -4.56
N SER A 37 7.77 4.08 -5.83
CA SER A 37 9.04 4.15 -6.57
C SER A 37 10.03 5.10 -5.90
N THR A 38 9.55 6.27 -5.48
CA THR A 38 10.34 7.25 -4.74
C THR A 38 10.85 6.68 -3.42
N PHE A 39 10.01 5.97 -2.67
CA PHE A 39 10.39 5.37 -1.38
C PHE A 39 11.41 4.25 -1.54
N VAL A 40 11.31 3.44 -2.60
CA VAL A 40 12.34 2.46 -2.93
C VAL A 40 13.66 3.17 -3.29
N SER A 41 13.61 4.19 -4.15
CA SER A 41 14.83 4.92 -4.58
C SER A 41 15.56 5.62 -3.41
N LYS A 42 14.82 5.98 -2.36
CA LYS A 42 15.34 6.62 -1.14
C LYS A 42 15.71 5.63 -0.04
N ASN A 43 15.69 4.32 -0.32
CA ASN A 43 15.95 3.25 0.66
C ASN A 43 15.01 3.31 1.89
N VAL A 44 13.78 3.81 1.70
CA VAL A 44 12.72 3.82 2.72
C VAL A 44 11.97 2.49 2.71
N ILE A 45 11.78 1.90 1.53
CA ILE A 45 11.21 0.56 1.35
C ILE A 45 12.26 -0.34 0.68
N TYR A 46 12.43 -1.55 1.21
CA TYR A 46 13.27 -2.57 0.60
C TYR A 46 12.37 -3.65 -0.03
N PRO A 47 12.20 -3.67 -1.36
CA PRO A 47 11.30 -4.60 -2.01
C PRO A 47 11.87 -6.03 -2.01
N GLY A 48 10.97 -7.00 -2.04
CA GLY A 48 11.28 -8.41 -2.18
C GLY A 48 11.01 -9.22 -0.91
N ARG A 49 10.65 -10.50 -1.11
CA ARG A 49 10.32 -11.43 -0.04
C ARG A 49 11.46 -11.60 0.95
N ASP A 50 12.69 -11.64 0.47
CA ASP A 50 13.88 -11.87 1.28
C ASP A 50 14.24 -10.65 2.15
N GLN A 51 13.67 -9.49 1.85
CA GLN A 51 13.88 -8.26 2.62
C GLN A 51 12.92 -8.13 3.80
N LYS A 52 11.93 -9.03 3.97
CA LYS A 52 10.89 -8.95 5.03
C LYS A 52 11.42 -8.82 6.46
N SER A 53 12.62 -9.33 6.74
CA SER A 53 13.28 -9.21 8.04
C SER A 53 14.04 -7.89 8.24
N ASN A 54 14.30 -7.14 7.18
CA ASN A 54 15.09 -5.90 7.24
C ASN A 54 14.22 -4.75 7.71
N LYS A 55 14.45 -4.29 8.94
CA LYS A 55 13.69 -3.18 9.53
C LYS A 55 14.58 -1.94 9.64
N PRO A 56 14.05 -0.73 9.38
CA PRO A 56 12.70 -0.43 8.91
C PRO A 56 12.48 -0.69 7.40
N GLY A 57 11.24 -0.62 6.92
CA GLY A 57 10.95 -0.53 5.48
C GLY A 57 10.56 -1.82 4.74
N SER A 58 10.43 -2.95 5.42
CA SER A 58 10.10 -4.23 4.77
C SER A 58 8.66 -4.70 4.93
N ASN A 59 7.88 -4.04 5.81
CA ASN A 59 6.44 -4.23 5.86
C ASN A 59 5.76 -3.02 5.24
N VAL A 60 4.74 -3.25 4.42
CA VAL A 60 3.85 -2.23 3.86
C VAL A 60 2.43 -2.54 4.31
N LEU A 61 1.76 -1.60 4.96
CA LEU A 61 0.39 -1.76 5.43
C LEU A 61 -0.50 -0.65 4.87
N PHE A 62 -1.74 -1.00 4.56
CA PHE A 62 -2.76 -0.01 4.29
C PHE A 62 -3.38 0.47 5.60
N VAL A 63 -3.77 1.74 5.60
CA VAL A 63 -4.53 2.35 6.69
C VAL A 63 -5.78 2.95 6.09
N ARG A 64 -6.94 2.52 6.57
CA ARG A 64 -8.20 3.19 6.30
C ARG A 64 -8.67 3.93 7.53
N GLN A 65 -9.35 5.04 7.30
CA GLN A 65 -10.05 5.79 8.35
C GLN A 65 -11.53 5.49 8.21
N TYR A 66 -12.16 5.01 9.29
CA TYR A 66 -13.57 4.67 9.28
C TYR A 66 -14.32 5.35 10.43
N GLN A 67 -15.56 5.74 10.17
CA GLN A 67 -16.41 6.47 11.08
C GLN A 67 -17.12 5.51 12.05
N ILE A 68 -16.94 5.72 13.36
CA ILE A 68 -17.63 4.95 14.40
C ILE A 68 -18.87 5.71 14.90
N LYS A 69 -18.79 7.04 14.95
CA LYS A 69 -19.90 7.97 15.28
C LYS A 69 -19.69 9.28 14.53
N THR A 70 -20.68 10.17 14.53
CA THR A 70 -20.54 11.55 14.05
C THR A 70 -19.28 12.18 14.67
N ASP A 71 -18.42 12.73 13.81
CA ASP A 71 -17.11 13.32 14.16
C ASP A 71 -16.11 12.42 14.90
N LEU A 72 -16.36 11.11 14.96
CA LEU A 72 -15.45 10.13 15.56
C LEU A 72 -14.95 9.13 14.51
N TRP A 73 -13.70 9.31 14.11
CA TRP A 73 -13.00 8.46 13.16
C TRP A 73 -11.96 7.59 13.87
N ASN A 74 -11.82 6.36 13.42
CA ASN A 74 -10.79 5.44 13.87
C ASN A 74 -9.97 4.93 12.69
N ARG A 75 -8.81 4.34 12.98
CA ARG A 75 -7.89 3.79 11.97
C ARG A 75 -7.85 2.28 12.07
N LEU A 76 -7.95 1.62 10.92
CA LEU A 76 -7.65 0.19 10.81
C LEU A 76 -6.42 0.00 9.94
N PHE A 77 -5.45 -0.74 10.48
CA PHE A 77 -4.27 -1.20 9.74
C PHE A 77 -4.58 -2.56 9.16
N PHE A 78 -4.34 -2.74 7.86
CA PHE A 78 -4.66 -3.98 7.19
C PHE A 78 -3.70 -4.29 6.05
N CYS A 79 -3.84 -5.53 5.59
CA CYS A 79 -2.96 -6.19 4.63
C CYS A 79 -3.81 -6.63 3.44
N GLU A 80 -3.56 -6.03 2.29
CA GLU A 80 -4.26 -6.29 1.03
C GLU A 80 -3.23 -6.47 -0.08
N SER A 81 -3.45 -7.46 -0.94
CA SER A 81 -2.59 -7.68 -2.11
C SER A 81 -3.04 -6.76 -3.24
N MET A 82 -2.10 -6.13 -3.92
CA MET A 82 -2.42 -5.29 -5.07
C MET A 82 -1.31 -5.31 -6.12
N THR A 83 -1.64 -4.95 -7.35
CA THR A 83 -0.67 -4.63 -8.41
C THR A 83 -0.93 -3.20 -8.84
N THR A 84 0.12 -2.39 -8.96
CA THR A 84 -0.03 -1.00 -9.41
C THR A 84 -0.39 -0.96 -10.89
N ILE A 85 -0.93 0.16 -11.36
CA ILE A 85 -1.54 0.25 -12.69
C ILE A 85 -0.55 -0.06 -13.83
N SER A 86 0.73 0.29 -13.69
CA SER A 86 1.75 -0.06 -14.70
C SER A 86 2.27 -1.51 -14.58
N GLY A 87 1.98 -2.16 -13.46
CA GLY A 87 2.57 -3.44 -13.08
C GLY A 87 3.99 -3.36 -12.55
N THR A 88 4.58 -2.17 -12.38
CA THR A 88 5.97 -2.03 -11.86
C THR A 88 6.10 -2.56 -10.43
N TRP A 89 5.09 -2.36 -9.60
CA TRP A 89 5.08 -2.81 -8.21
C TRP A 89 3.86 -3.66 -7.90
N LYS A 90 4.05 -4.59 -6.96
CA LYS A 90 2.97 -5.34 -6.33
C LYS A 90 3.16 -5.32 -4.81
N ILE A 91 2.06 -5.22 -4.08
CA ILE A 91 2.05 -5.50 -2.64
C ILE A 91 1.59 -6.94 -2.49
N VAL A 92 2.42 -7.75 -1.88
CA VAL A 92 2.18 -9.18 -1.68
C VAL A 92 1.86 -9.43 -0.22
N LYS A 93 0.69 -9.99 0.04
CA LYS A 93 0.32 -10.54 1.35
C LYS A 93 0.71 -12.01 1.43
N ASP A 94 1.46 -12.37 2.47
CA ASP A 94 1.66 -13.76 2.86
C ASP A 94 0.99 -14.07 4.21
N SER A 95 1.30 -15.24 4.79
CA SER A 95 0.72 -15.68 6.06
C SER A 95 1.09 -14.81 7.26
N THR A 96 2.11 -13.95 7.14
CA THR A 96 2.72 -13.22 8.27
C THR A 96 2.87 -11.72 8.04
N SER A 97 2.85 -11.27 6.79
CA SER A 97 3.26 -9.91 6.43
C SER A 97 2.72 -9.45 5.07
N CYS A 98 2.80 -8.15 4.83
CA CYS A 98 2.67 -7.55 3.52
C CYS A 98 3.94 -6.80 3.17
N TYR A 99 4.43 -6.98 1.95
CA TYR A 99 5.68 -6.37 1.49
C TYR A 99 5.54 -5.94 0.04
N LEU A 100 6.34 -4.95 -0.35
CA LEU A 100 6.46 -4.52 -1.74
C LEU A 100 7.34 -5.50 -2.49
N GLU A 101 7.00 -5.83 -3.73
CA GLU A 101 7.82 -6.63 -4.62
C GLU A 101 7.75 -6.01 -6.02
N SER A 102 8.83 -6.11 -6.79
CA SER A 102 8.82 -5.71 -8.19
C SER A 102 7.85 -6.60 -8.96
N GLY A 103 7.01 -6.00 -9.80
CA GLY A 103 6.22 -6.76 -10.75
C GLY A 103 7.05 -7.22 -11.94
N SER A 104 6.44 -8.07 -12.76
CA SER A 104 7.06 -8.67 -13.94
C SER A 104 7.09 -7.69 -15.12
N SER A 105 7.58 -6.47 -14.92
CA SER A 105 7.92 -5.60 -16.04
C SER A 105 9.27 -6.08 -16.55
N SER A 106 9.25 -6.87 -17.62
CA SER A 106 10.44 -7.21 -18.41
C SER A 106 11.01 -5.92 -19.01
N VAL A 107 11.76 -5.16 -18.22
CA VAL A 107 12.74 -4.23 -18.76
C VAL A 107 13.98 -5.07 -19.01
N SER A 108 14.04 -5.62 -20.21
CA SER A 108 15.29 -6.08 -20.80
C SER A 108 16.25 -4.89 -20.77
N VAL A 109 17.32 -5.01 -19.98
CA VAL A 109 18.55 -4.25 -20.18
C VAL A 109 19.58 -5.22 -20.72
#